data_AF-A0A524C4T9-F1
#
_entry.id   AF-A0A524C4T9-F1
#
_cell.length_a   1.000
_cell.length_b   1.000
_cell.length_c   1.000
_cell.angle_alpha   90.00
_cell.angle_beta   90.00
_cell.angle_gamma   90.00
#
_symmetry.space_group_name_H-M   'P 1'
#
loop_
_entity.id
_entity.type
_entity.pdbx_description
1 polymer ?
#
loop_
_entity_poly.entity_id
_entity_poly.type
_entity_poly.pdbx_seq_one_letter_code
_entity_poly.pdbx_strand_id
1 'polypeptide(L)'
;MSYDKDKHRYYSKQKYEAAIGTFATGIVFLFVAILSLVMRSFPQFDFIALSAWGYWLFIPAFFIFIGGFSQLYTNSKFKKAVKNAILDRGQSTFNLEDLALEVGIKPKDVLRVLVDLRAKGEIKYRFNSDSGEIILGEEVSYTPIENFQAPKKLDSALPSEGKNYCVYCGNKIREGSQYCAFCGSKL
;
A
#
# COMPACT_ATOMS: atom_id res chain seq x y z
N MET A 1 27.95 14.41 3.19
CA MET A 1 27.39 13.27 2.42
C MET A 1 27.75 11.97 3.12
N SER A 2 27.03 11.59 4.18
CA SER A 2 27.04 10.27 4.84
C SER A 2 26.07 10.31 6.03
N TYR A 3 24.76 10.39 5.76
CA TYR A 3 23.73 10.37 6.82
C TYR A 3 22.73 9.22 6.67
N ASP A 4 22.90 8.35 5.67
CA ASP A 4 21.92 7.33 5.30
C ASP A 4 22.28 5.92 5.79
N LYS A 5 23.55 5.66 6.14
CA LYS A 5 24.02 4.29 6.45
C LYS A 5 23.59 3.75 7.81
N ASP A 6 23.28 4.61 8.79
CA ASP A 6 23.04 4.17 10.17
C ASP A 6 21.57 4.16 10.61
N LYS A 7 20.65 4.76 9.83
CA LYS A 7 19.21 4.77 10.16
C LYS A 7 18.62 3.36 10.25
N HIS A 8 19.17 2.38 9.55
CA HIS A 8 18.60 1.03 9.50
C HIS A 8 18.93 0.13 10.69
N ARG A 9 19.77 0.56 11.65
CA ARG A 9 20.14 -0.29 12.80
C ARG A 9 19.04 -0.47 13.84
N TYR A 10 18.15 0.51 13.98
CA TYR A 10 17.12 0.53 15.02
C TYR A 10 15.78 -0.08 14.60
N TYR A 11 15.62 -0.46 13.33
CA TYR A 11 14.34 -0.93 12.81
C TYR A 11 14.30 -2.45 12.65
N SER A 12 13.15 -3.04 13.02
CA SER A 12 12.81 -4.42 12.69
C SER A 12 13.01 -4.70 11.20
N LYS A 13 13.62 -5.85 10.89
CA LYS A 13 13.79 -6.32 9.50
C LYS A 13 12.49 -6.81 8.88
N GLN A 14 11.46 -7.09 9.68
CA GLN A 14 10.16 -7.58 9.23
C GLN A 14 9.36 -6.45 8.55
N LYS A 15 8.76 -6.75 7.40
CA LYS A 15 8.01 -5.78 6.58
C LYS A 15 6.50 -6.00 6.74
N TYR A 16 5.74 -4.92 6.68
CA TYR A 16 4.28 -4.98 6.54
C TYR A 16 3.93 -5.20 5.08
N GLU A 17 3.52 -6.43 4.74
CA GLU A 17 3.16 -6.84 3.38
C GLU A 17 1.82 -7.58 3.39
N ALA A 18 1.05 -7.42 2.31
CA ALA A 18 -0.22 -8.13 2.14
C ALA A 18 0.03 -9.62 1.91
N ALA A 19 -0.50 -10.49 2.78
CA ALA A 19 -0.32 -11.94 2.70
C ALA A 19 -1.16 -12.61 1.60
N ILE A 20 -1.94 -11.85 0.82
CA ILE A 20 -2.94 -12.38 -0.11
C ILE A 20 -2.32 -13.32 -1.16
N GLY A 21 -1.12 -13.00 -1.66
CA GLY A 21 -0.45 -13.82 -2.67
C GLY A 21 -0.06 -15.21 -2.18
N THR A 22 0.53 -15.32 -0.98
CA THR A 22 0.99 -16.59 -0.42
C THR A 22 -0.19 -17.50 -0.07
N PHE A 23 -1.28 -16.95 0.47
CA PHE A 23 -2.49 -17.72 0.74
C PHE A 23 -3.18 -18.20 -0.54
N ALA A 24 -3.27 -17.36 -1.58
CA ALA A 24 -3.85 -17.76 -2.86
C ALA A 24 -3.10 -18.95 -3.46
N THR A 25 -1.77 -18.90 -3.49
CA THR A 25 -0.96 -20.04 -3.95
C THR A 25 -1.17 -21.27 -3.07
N GLY A 26 -1.17 -21.14 -1.75
CA GLY A 26 -1.40 -22.27 -0.84
C GLY A 26 -2.75 -22.95 -1.04
N ILE A 27 -3.81 -22.16 -1.27
CA ILE A 27 -5.17 -22.67 -1.55
C ILE A 27 -5.20 -23.46 -2.86
N VAL A 28 -4.54 -22.99 -3.91
CA VAL A 28 -4.48 -23.70 -5.20
C VAL A 28 -3.80 -25.06 -5.04
N PHE A 29 -2.66 -25.13 -4.37
CA PHE A 29 -1.98 -26.41 -4.11
C PHE A 29 -2.82 -27.36 -3.27
N LEU A 30 -3.50 -26.84 -2.24
CA LEU A 30 -4.40 -27.63 -1.39
C LEU A 30 -5.60 -28.15 -2.19
N PHE A 31 -6.19 -27.32 -3.06
CA PHE A 31 -7.29 -27.72 -3.93
C PHE A 31 -6.90 -28.86 -4.87
N VAL A 32 -5.74 -28.76 -5.54
CA VAL A 32 -5.23 -29.83 -6.41
C VAL A 32 -4.95 -31.10 -5.61
N ALA A 33 -4.42 -30.98 -4.39
CA ALA A 33 -4.16 -32.12 -3.52
C ALA A 33 -5.44 -32.83 -3.05
N ILE A 34 -6.51 -32.08 -2.75
CA ILE A 34 -7.83 -32.66 -2.46
C ILE A 34 -8.41 -33.36 -3.69
N LEU A 35 -8.32 -32.73 -4.86
CA LEU A 35 -8.82 -33.30 -6.11
C LEU A 35 -8.09 -34.61 -6.46
N SER A 36 -6.79 -34.69 -6.17
CA SER A 36 -5.99 -35.92 -6.25
C SER A 36 -6.52 -37.05 -5.35
N LEU A 37 -6.91 -36.76 -4.10
CA LEU A 37 -7.52 -37.76 -3.20
C LEU A 37 -8.87 -38.26 -3.72
N VAL A 38 -9.69 -37.37 -4.26
CA VAL A 38 -10.99 -37.73 -4.85
C VAL A 38 -10.80 -38.62 -6.07
N MET A 39 -9.85 -38.29 -6.97
CA MET A 39 -9.56 -39.13 -8.14
C MET A 39 -8.95 -40.47 -7.76
N ARG A 40 -8.14 -40.55 -6.69
CA ARG A 40 -7.70 -41.84 -6.13
C ARG A 40 -8.86 -42.71 -5.64
N SER A 41 -9.95 -42.11 -5.16
CA SER A 41 -11.14 -42.85 -4.75
C SER A 41 -12.00 -43.34 -5.94
N PHE A 42 -11.86 -42.73 -7.12
CA PHE A 42 -12.59 -43.10 -8.34
C PHE A 42 -11.62 -43.33 -9.50
N PRO A 43 -10.99 -44.52 -9.60
CA PRO A 43 -9.90 -44.80 -10.53
C PRO A 43 -10.27 -44.73 -12.02
N GLN A 44 -11.57 -44.61 -12.34
CA GLN A 44 -12.09 -44.53 -13.70
C GLN A 44 -11.79 -43.19 -14.40
N PHE A 45 -11.42 -42.14 -13.66
CA PHE A 45 -11.07 -40.81 -14.20
C PHE A 45 -9.67 -40.39 -13.72
N ASP A 46 -8.62 -41.05 -14.21
CA ASP A 46 -7.25 -40.65 -13.89
C ASP A 46 -6.67 -39.76 -15.00
N PHE A 47 -6.51 -38.47 -14.71
CA PHE A 47 -5.97 -37.49 -15.65
C PHE A 47 -4.46 -37.35 -15.37
N ILE A 48 -3.58 -37.76 -16.30
CA ILE A 48 -2.12 -37.52 -16.19
C ILE A 48 -1.53 -37.97 -14.83
N ALA A 49 -1.95 -39.14 -14.35
CA ALA A 49 -1.52 -39.71 -13.06
C ALA A 49 -1.70 -38.78 -11.84
N LEU A 50 -2.66 -37.85 -11.88
CA LEU A 50 -2.91 -36.87 -10.80
C LEU A 50 -3.11 -37.56 -9.44
N SER A 51 -3.67 -38.77 -9.44
CA SER A 51 -3.88 -39.59 -8.24
C SER A 51 -2.59 -39.99 -7.51
N ALA A 52 -1.47 -40.11 -8.24
CA ALA A 52 -0.17 -40.55 -7.71
C ALA A 52 0.73 -39.38 -7.28
N TRP A 53 0.84 -38.32 -8.09
CA TRP A 53 1.73 -37.18 -7.79
C TRP A 53 1.04 -36.04 -7.04
N GLY A 54 -0.28 -35.90 -7.16
CA GLY A 54 -1.03 -34.82 -6.49
C GLY A 54 -1.06 -34.94 -4.97
N TYR A 55 -0.95 -36.15 -4.41
CA TYR A 55 -0.82 -36.36 -2.96
C TYR A 55 0.42 -35.66 -2.37
N TRP A 56 1.53 -35.62 -3.12
CA TRP A 56 2.75 -34.96 -2.67
C TRP A 56 2.61 -33.43 -2.54
N LEU A 57 1.59 -32.82 -3.16
CA LEU A 57 1.34 -31.37 -3.09
C LEU A 57 0.85 -30.90 -1.72
N PHE A 58 0.43 -31.80 -0.83
CA PHE A 58 0.11 -31.44 0.57
C PHE A 58 1.32 -30.87 1.32
N ILE A 59 2.52 -31.40 1.06
CA ILE A 59 3.75 -30.99 1.74
C ILE A 59 4.09 -29.51 1.43
N PRO A 60 4.25 -29.08 0.16
CA PRO A 60 4.51 -27.67 -0.14
C PRO A 60 3.34 -26.76 0.27
N ALA A 61 2.09 -27.20 0.13
CA ALA A 61 0.94 -26.43 0.61
C ALA A 61 1.07 -26.13 2.11
N PHE A 62 1.41 -27.13 2.93
CA PHE A 62 1.56 -27.00 4.37
C PHE A 62 2.60 -25.93 4.76
N PHE A 63 3.78 -25.94 4.14
CA PHE A 63 4.81 -24.93 4.41
C PHE A 63 4.39 -23.52 3.96
N ILE A 64 3.69 -23.40 2.83
CA ILE A 64 3.16 -22.11 2.36
C ILE A 64 2.15 -21.54 3.35
N PHE A 65 1.27 -22.39 3.90
CA PHE A 65 0.32 -21.95 4.93
C PHE A 65 1.03 -21.48 6.20
N ILE A 66 2.03 -22.21 6.70
CA ILE A 66 2.83 -21.78 7.87
C ILE A 66 3.45 -20.39 7.63
N GLY A 67 4.04 -20.18 6.46
CA GLY A 67 4.59 -18.87 6.07
C GLY A 67 3.54 -17.77 6.04
N GLY A 68 2.37 -18.06 5.45
CA GLY A 68 1.23 -17.13 5.41
C GLY A 68 0.71 -16.77 6.81
N PHE A 69 0.59 -17.75 7.71
CA PHE A 69 0.18 -17.52 9.10
C PHE A 69 1.19 -16.66 9.86
N SER A 70 2.49 -16.89 9.67
CA SER A 70 3.54 -16.03 10.25
C SER A 70 3.34 -14.57 9.83
N GLN A 71 3.01 -14.32 8.57
CA GLN A 71 2.80 -12.97 8.03
C GLN A 71 1.52 -12.30 8.58
N LEU A 72 0.44 -13.06 8.78
CA LEU A 72 -0.76 -12.54 9.46
C LEU A 72 -0.48 -12.16 10.91
N TYR A 73 0.31 -12.98 11.60
CA TYR A 73 0.70 -12.74 12.98
C TYR A 73 1.56 -11.47 13.11
N THR A 74 2.57 -11.29 12.25
CA THR A 74 3.40 -10.06 12.25
C THR A 74 2.57 -8.82 11.97
N ASN A 75 1.66 -8.87 10.99
CA ASN A 75 0.79 -7.72 10.67
C ASN A 75 -0.11 -7.35 11.85
N SER A 76 -0.64 -8.34 12.57
CA SER A 76 -1.47 -8.11 13.76
C SER A 76 -0.64 -7.56 14.92
N LYS A 77 0.60 -8.04 15.09
CA LYS A 77 1.54 -7.51 16.10
C LYS A 77 1.87 -6.05 15.85
N PHE A 78 2.16 -5.66 14.61
CA PHE A 78 2.45 -4.27 14.25
C PHE A 78 1.26 -3.34 14.51
N LYS A 79 0.03 -3.76 14.14
CA LYS A 79 -1.19 -3.00 14.43
C LYS A 79 -1.37 -2.77 15.93
N LYS A 80 -1.21 -3.81 16.74
CA LYS A 80 -1.30 -3.71 18.21
C LYS A 80 -0.22 -2.79 18.79
N ALA A 81 1.02 -2.91 18.31
CA ALA A 81 2.14 -2.12 18.82
C ALA A 81 1.96 -0.62 18.51
N VAL A 82 1.59 -0.28 17.28
CA VAL A 82 1.29 1.11 16.88
C VAL A 82 0.07 1.65 17.65
N LYS A 83 -1.00 0.87 17.77
CA LYS A 83 -2.20 1.27 18.52
C LYS A 83 -1.89 1.54 19.99
N ASN A 84 -1.12 0.66 20.63
CA ASN A 84 -0.75 0.83 22.04
C ASN A 84 0.14 2.05 22.25
N ALA A 85 1.13 2.30 21.38
CA ALA A 85 1.98 3.49 21.47
C ALA A 85 1.18 4.80 21.30
N ILE A 86 0.15 4.79 20.44
CA ILE A 86 -0.76 5.92 20.28
C ILE A 86 -1.61 6.15 21.54
N LEU A 87 -2.12 5.07 22.14
CA LEU A 87 -2.93 5.14 23.36
C LEU A 87 -2.11 5.58 24.58
N ASP A 88 -0.87 5.13 24.69
CA ASP A 88 0.02 5.42 25.83
C ASP A 88 0.46 6.89 25.87
N ARG A 89 0.65 7.52 24.69
CA ARG A 89 1.03 8.94 24.63
C ARG A 89 -0.08 9.89 25.09
N GLY A 90 -1.34 9.58 24.83
CA GLY A 90 -2.48 10.46 25.15
C GLY A 90 -2.44 11.88 24.54
N GLN A 91 -1.44 12.20 23.71
CA GLN A 91 -1.23 13.50 23.06
C GLN A 91 -1.90 13.54 21.69
N SER A 92 -2.50 14.68 21.35
CA SER A 92 -3.22 14.87 20.09
C SER A 92 -2.32 15.05 18.87
N THR A 93 -1.02 15.33 19.04
CA THR A 93 -0.08 15.55 17.93
C THR A 93 1.23 14.81 18.20
N PHE A 94 1.76 14.12 17.19
CA PHE A 94 3.06 13.44 17.29
C PHE A 94 3.75 13.31 15.92
N ASN A 95 5.09 13.29 15.94
CA ASN A 95 5.90 13.03 14.75
C ASN A 95 5.89 11.54 14.39
N LEU A 96 5.80 11.24 13.09
CA LEU A 96 5.85 9.87 12.59
C LEU A 96 7.19 9.19 12.94
N GLU A 97 8.28 9.94 12.93
CA GLU A 97 9.64 9.44 13.21
C GLU A 97 9.78 8.99 14.67
N ASP A 98 9.25 9.76 15.60
CA ASP A 98 9.33 9.43 17.03
C ASP A 98 8.51 8.17 17.34
N LEU A 99 7.32 8.05 16.73
CA LEU A 99 6.50 6.84 16.84
C LEU A 99 7.20 5.63 16.20
N ALA A 100 7.87 5.82 15.06
CA ALA A 100 8.62 4.77 14.39
C ALA A 100 9.79 4.26 15.23
N LEU A 101 10.49 5.15 15.95
CA LEU A 101 11.58 4.79 16.86
C LEU A 101 11.07 4.01 18.07
N GLU A 102 9.98 4.45 18.68
CA GLU A 102 9.38 3.80 19.86
C GLU A 102 8.89 2.38 19.56
N VAL A 103 8.20 2.22 18.43
CA VAL A 103 7.65 0.92 18.03
C VAL A 103 8.72 0.03 17.37
N GLY A 104 9.87 0.60 16.99
CA GLY A 104 10.95 -0.12 16.30
C GLY A 104 10.58 -0.55 14.88
N ILE A 105 9.67 0.18 14.23
CA ILE A 105 9.17 -0.08 12.87
C ILE A 105 9.61 1.06 11.95
N LYS A 106 9.88 0.78 10.67
CA LYS A 106 10.24 1.83 9.71
C LYS A 106 9.10 2.84 9.56
N PRO A 107 9.37 4.16 9.42
CA PRO A 107 8.33 5.19 9.28
C PRO A 107 7.30 4.89 8.18
N LYS A 108 7.76 4.37 7.03
CA LYS A 108 6.89 3.96 5.92
C LYS A 108 5.88 2.86 6.31
N ASP A 109 6.28 1.94 7.17
CA ASP A 109 5.48 0.77 7.55
C ASP A 109 4.52 1.17 8.67
N VAL A 110 4.91 2.10 9.56
CA VAL A 110 4.01 2.77 10.51
C VAL A 110 2.91 3.52 9.76
N LEU A 111 3.26 4.30 8.73
CA LEU A 111 2.27 5.01 7.91
C LEU A 111 1.25 4.05 7.28
N ARG A 112 1.68 2.91 6.74
CA ARG A 112 0.79 1.87 6.21
C ARG A 112 -0.16 1.31 7.28
N VAL A 113 0.37 1.05 8.47
CA VAL A 113 -0.44 0.57 9.61
C VAL A 113 -1.46 1.63 10.03
N LEU A 114 -1.08 2.91 10.08
CA LEU A 114 -1.99 4.00 10.40
C LEU A 114 -3.12 4.11 9.38
N VAL A 115 -2.80 4.08 8.08
CA VAL A 115 -3.83 4.08 7.01
C VAL A 115 -4.80 2.91 7.17
N ASP A 116 -4.31 1.71 7.48
CA ASP A 116 -5.15 0.53 7.72
C ASP A 116 -6.05 0.69 8.96
N LEU A 117 -5.53 1.23 10.06
CA LEU A 117 -6.30 1.53 11.27
C LEU A 117 -7.38 2.60 11.04
N ARG A 118 -7.09 3.61 10.19
CA ARG A 118 -8.08 4.61 9.77
C ARG A 118 -9.15 4.00 8.88
N ALA A 119 -8.79 3.16 7.92
CA ALA A 119 -9.76 2.48 7.06
C ALA A 119 -10.73 1.58 7.85
N LYS A 120 -10.26 1.01 8.96
CA LYS A 120 -11.09 0.22 9.90
C LYS A 120 -11.92 1.06 10.87
N GLY A 121 -11.75 2.39 10.88
CA GLY A 121 -12.41 3.28 11.82
C GLY A 121 -11.88 3.21 13.26
N GLU A 122 -10.76 2.51 13.50
CA GLU A 122 -10.19 2.38 14.85
C GLU A 122 -9.48 3.67 15.31
N ILE A 123 -8.97 4.47 14.37
CA ILE A 123 -8.24 5.72 14.65
C ILE A 123 -8.64 6.79 13.63
N LYS A 124 -9.04 7.97 14.10
CA LYS A 124 -9.19 9.17 13.27
C LYS A 124 -7.94 10.03 13.42
N TYR A 125 -7.27 10.32 12.31
CA TYR A 125 -6.08 11.20 12.30
C TYR A 125 -6.02 12.03 11.03
N ARG A 126 -5.37 13.21 11.07
CA ARG A 126 -4.90 13.96 9.89
C ARG A 126 -3.38 13.86 9.77
N PHE A 127 -2.90 13.94 8.52
CA PHE A 127 -1.47 14.00 8.23
C PHE A 127 -1.15 15.38 7.66
N ASN A 128 -0.25 16.12 8.30
CA ASN A 128 0.26 17.36 7.74
C ASN A 128 1.43 17.06 6.81
N SER A 129 1.29 17.39 5.52
CA SER A 129 2.32 17.11 4.51
C SER A 129 3.57 17.97 4.68
N ASP A 130 3.45 19.09 5.38
CA ASP A 130 4.53 20.07 5.55
C ASP A 130 5.41 19.77 6.79
N SER A 131 4.82 19.26 7.88
CA SER A 131 5.54 18.94 9.13
C SER A 131 5.76 17.44 9.38
N GLY A 132 5.06 16.55 8.67
CA GLY A 132 5.09 15.11 8.94
C GLY A 132 4.36 14.70 10.22
N GLU A 133 3.68 15.65 10.86
CA GLU A 133 2.93 15.44 12.10
C GLU A 133 1.58 14.77 11.85
N ILE A 134 1.20 13.92 12.79
CA ILE A 134 -0.09 13.23 12.82
C ILE A 134 -0.94 13.83 13.93
N ILE A 135 -2.07 14.41 13.56
CA ILE A 135 -3.03 15.02 14.49
C ILE A 135 -4.18 14.03 14.73
N LEU A 136 -4.32 13.49 15.94
CA LEU A 136 -5.39 12.57 16.35
C LEU A 136 -6.69 13.31 16.69
N GLY A 137 -7.83 12.70 16.36
CA GLY A 137 -9.13 13.13 16.88
C GLY A 137 -9.84 14.23 16.09
N GLU A 138 -9.23 14.78 15.04
CA GLU A 138 -9.97 15.65 14.13
C GLU A 138 -10.83 14.80 13.19
N GLU A 139 -12.14 14.97 13.29
CA GLU A 139 -13.08 14.33 12.38
C GLU A 139 -12.85 14.91 10.98
N VAL A 140 -12.33 14.09 10.06
CA VAL A 140 -12.31 14.44 8.65
C VAL A 140 -13.76 14.31 8.17
N SER A 141 -14.55 15.35 8.44
CA SER A 141 -15.82 15.57 7.77
C SER A 141 -15.49 15.74 6.30
N TYR A 142 -15.68 14.66 5.55
CA TYR A 142 -15.72 14.74 4.11
C TYR A 142 -16.94 15.59 3.81
N THR A 143 -16.75 16.89 3.59
CA THR A 143 -17.80 17.73 3.04
C THR A 143 -17.84 17.39 1.57
N PRO A 144 -18.84 16.62 1.10
CA PRO A 144 -19.03 16.48 -0.33
C PRO A 144 -19.23 17.90 -0.85
N ILE A 145 -18.38 18.30 -1.80
CA ILE A 145 -18.58 19.57 -2.49
C ILE A 145 -19.87 19.37 -3.28
N GLU A 146 -20.98 19.94 -2.81
CA GLU A 146 -22.31 19.82 -3.44
C GLU A 146 -22.28 20.26 -4.92
N ASN A 147 -21.30 21.09 -5.26
CA ASN A 147 -21.05 21.60 -6.59
C ASN A 147 -19.67 21.16 -7.14
N PHE A 148 -19.33 19.88 -7.02
CA PHE A 148 -18.21 19.34 -7.79
C PHE A 148 -18.59 19.32 -9.28
N GLN A 149 -18.38 20.46 -9.95
CA GLN A 149 -18.34 20.49 -11.40
C GLN A 149 -17.01 19.87 -11.82
N ALA A 150 -17.08 18.64 -12.32
CA ALA A 150 -15.95 18.05 -13.03
C ALA A 150 -15.44 19.08 -14.05
N PRO A 151 -14.12 19.32 -14.14
CA PRO A 151 -13.58 20.27 -15.11
C PRO A 151 -14.13 19.89 -16.47
N LYS A 152 -14.94 20.79 -17.05
CA LYS A 152 -15.49 20.63 -18.39
C LYS A 152 -14.29 20.33 -19.29
N LYS A 153 -14.33 19.21 -20.01
CA LYS A 153 -13.31 18.93 -21.01
C LYS A 153 -13.24 20.18 -21.90
N LEU A 154 -12.08 20.82 -21.93
CA LEU A 154 -11.86 21.96 -22.80
C LEU A 154 -11.94 21.45 -24.23
N ASP A 155 -13.03 21.79 -24.93
CA ASP A 155 -13.27 21.39 -26.32
C ASP A 155 -12.30 22.10 -27.30
N SER A 156 -11.54 23.08 -26.81
CA SER A 156 -10.51 23.79 -27.56
C SER A 156 -9.28 24.08 -26.69
N ALA A 157 -8.10 24.08 -27.34
CA ALA A 157 -6.85 24.43 -26.71
C ALA A 157 -6.92 25.86 -26.13
N LEU A 158 -6.42 26.04 -24.90
CA LEU A 158 -6.33 27.37 -24.28
C LEU A 158 -5.41 28.25 -25.13
N PRO A 159 -5.82 29.47 -25.53
CA PRO A 159 -5.00 30.33 -26.36
C PRO A 159 -3.73 30.75 -25.61
N SER A 160 -2.57 30.50 -26.23
CA SER A 160 -1.24 30.91 -25.78
C SER A 160 -0.70 32.12 -26.57
N GLU A 161 -1.52 32.76 -27.40
CA GLU A 161 -1.13 34.00 -28.09
C GLU A 161 -0.79 35.10 -27.06
N GLY A 162 0.46 35.56 -27.07
CA GLY A 162 0.97 36.66 -26.23
C GLY A 162 1.46 36.28 -24.83
N LYS A 163 1.57 34.99 -24.46
CA LYS A 163 2.04 34.56 -23.13
C LYS A 163 3.46 34.00 -23.20
N ASN A 164 4.34 34.42 -22.27
CA ASN A 164 5.72 33.93 -22.19
C ASN A 164 5.86 32.57 -21.48
N TYR A 165 4.76 31.84 -21.26
CA TYR A 165 4.74 30.56 -20.57
C TYR A 165 3.72 29.60 -21.17
N CYS A 166 3.98 28.30 -21.04
CA CYS A 166 3.12 27.24 -21.54
C CYS A 166 1.91 27.05 -20.63
N VAL A 167 0.70 27.08 -21.21
CA VAL A 167 -0.56 26.93 -20.46
C VAL A 167 -0.77 25.51 -19.93
N TYR A 168 -0.04 24.53 -20.46
CA TYR A 168 -0.17 23.12 -20.08
C TYR A 168 0.81 22.69 -18.98
N CYS A 169 2.06 23.17 -19.02
CA CYS A 169 3.11 22.75 -18.08
C CYS A 169 3.72 23.89 -17.25
N GLY A 170 3.36 25.14 -17.53
CA GLY A 170 3.86 26.32 -16.80
C GLY A 170 5.29 26.76 -17.15
N ASN A 171 6.01 26.05 -18.01
CA ASN A 171 7.38 26.42 -18.38
C ASN A 171 7.43 27.64 -19.29
N LYS A 172 8.48 28.46 -19.14
CA LYS A 172 8.72 29.63 -19.99
C LYS A 172 8.94 29.20 -21.45
N ILE A 173 8.28 29.87 -22.38
CA ILE A 173 8.42 29.62 -23.81
C ILE A 173 9.34 30.66 -24.44
N ARG A 174 10.05 30.26 -25.51
CA ARG A 174 10.89 31.16 -26.29
C ARG A 174 10.00 31.89 -27.30
N GLU A 175 10.22 33.20 -27.47
CA GLU A 175 9.46 34.03 -28.41
C GLU A 175 9.50 33.41 -29.82
N GLY A 176 8.33 33.24 -30.45
CA GLY A 176 8.18 32.64 -31.78
C GLY A 176 8.16 31.11 -31.85
N SER A 177 8.15 30.39 -30.71
CA SER A 177 8.03 28.91 -30.72
C SER A 177 6.58 28.44 -30.92
N GLN A 178 6.38 27.48 -31.84
CA GLN A 178 5.05 26.87 -32.11
C GLN A 178 4.70 25.71 -31.17
N TYR A 179 5.70 25.18 -30.44
CA TYR A 179 5.55 24.04 -29.55
C TYR A 179 6.40 24.22 -28.29
N CYS A 180 5.93 23.71 -27.15
CA CYS A 180 6.69 23.73 -25.90
C CYS A 180 7.79 22.65 -25.93
N ALA A 181 9.05 23.04 -25.73
CA ALA A 181 10.19 22.12 -25.68
C ALA A 181 10.14 21.10 -24.53
N PHE A 182 9.36 21.36 -23.47
CA PHE A 182 9.31 20.51 -22.28
C PHE A 182 8.17 19.49 -22.28
N CYS A 183 6.98 19.87 -22.73
CA CYS A 183 5.80 18.99 -22.72
C CYS A 183 5.29 18.62 -24.12
N GLY A 184 5.86 19.19 -25.18
CA GLY A 184 5.45 18.92 -26.57
C GLY A 184 4.08 19.46 -26.96
N SER A 185 3.41 20.22 -26.09
CA SER A 185 2.11 20.82 -26.43
C SER A 185 2.27 21.91 -27.50
N LYS A 186 1.32 21.96 -28.43
CA LYS A 186 1.20 23.09 -29.37
C LYS A 186 0.80 24.35 -28.59
N LEU A 187 1.51 25.44 -28.84
CA LEU A 187 1.26 26.77 -28.27
C LEU A 187 0.26 27.52 -29.17
#